data_AF-T1BAM7-F1
#
_entry.id   AF-T1BAM7-F1
#
_cell.length_a   1.000
_cell.length_b   1.000
_cell.length_c   1.000
_cell.angle_alpha   90.00
_cell.angle_beta   90.00
_cell.angle_gamma   90.00
#
_symmetry.space_group_name_H-M   'P 1'
#
loop_
_entity.id
_entity.type
_entity.pdbx_description
1 polymer ?
#
loop_
_entity_poly.entity_id
_entity_poly.type
_entity_poly.pdbx_seq_one_letter_code
_entity_poly.pdbx_strand_id
1 'polypeptide(L)'
;MPAALAVAPVFATFAETWYAEMTPQWRGSYRENVRAVLDRDLLPRFGTQPLARIGKAEVLALRAELAQRPGKQGTLGPARINKI
;
A
#
# COMPACT_ATOMS: atom_id res chain seq x y z
N MET A 1 12.11 -26.52 6.34
CA MET A 1 11.95 -25.17 5.78
C MET A 1 11.96 -24.21 6.97
N PRO A 2 12.88 -23.21 7.04
CA PRO A 2 13.18 -22.54 8.30
C PRO A 2 12.03 -21.66 8.76
N ALA A 3 11.82 -21.65 10.08
CA ALA A 3 10.85 -20.85 10.79
C ALA A 3 11.20 -19.36 10.65
N ALA A 4 10.29 -18.56 10.12
CA ALA A 4 10.42 -17.10 10.14
C ALA A 4 10.00 -16.61 11.53
N LEU A 5 11.00 -16.11 12.25
CA LEU A 5 10.90 -15.47 13.56
C LEU A 5 9.71 -14.49 13.60
N ALA A 6 8.88 -14.64 14.63
CA ALA A 6 7.73 -13.79 14.95
C ALA A 6 8.14 -12.38 15.40
N VAL A 7 8.91 -11.67 14.56
CA VAL A 7 8.96 -10.22 14.55
C VAL A 7 7.75 -9.80 13.72
N ALA A 8 6.87 -8.96 14.26
CA ALA A 8 5.71 -8.49 13.52
C ALA A 8 6.15 -8.03 12.11
N PRO A 9 5.62 -8.63 11.03
CA PRO A 9 6.12 -8.36 9.71
C PRO A 9 5.98 -6.86 9.44
N VAL A 10 7.05 -6.27 8.90
CA VAL A 10 6.95 -4.91 8.35
C VAL A 10 5.95 -4.93 7.20
N PHE A 11 5.28 -3.80 6.99
CA PHE A 11 4.24 -3.71 5.97
C PHE A 11 4.71 -4.17 4.60
N ALA A 12 5.98 -3.92 4.22
CA ALA A 12 6.52 -4.36 2.94
C ALA A 12 6.43 -5.88 2.76
N THR A 13 6.87 -6.66 3.75
CA THR A 13 6.83 -8.13 3.68
C THR A 13 5.39 -8.63 3.64
N PHE A 14 4.51 -8.05 4.46
CA PHE A 14 3.09 -8.39 4.46
C PHE A 14 2.42 -8.07 3.13
N ALA A 15 2.70 -6.90 2.56
CA ALA A 15 2.15 -6.45 1.28
C ALA A 15 2.54 -7.38 0.13
N GLU A 16 3.79 -7.87 0.08
CA GLU A 16 4.23 -8.86 -0.91
C GLU A 16 3.49 -10.19 -0.76
N THR A 17 3.35 -10.70 0.48
CA THR A 17 2.59 -11.93 0.75
C THR A 17 1.12 -11.79 0.34
N TRP A 18 0.46 -10.71 0.77
CA TRP A 18 -0.92 -10.41 0.42
C TRP A 18 -1.11 -10.25 -1.09
N TYR A 19 -0.18 -9.56 -1.76
CA TYR A 19 -0.21 -9.40 -3.20
C TYR A 19 -0.11 -10.75 -3.92
N ALA A 20 0.79 -11.64 -3.48
CA ALA A 20 0.94 -12.98 -4.06
C ALA A 20 -0.31 -13.86 -3.84
N GLU A 21 -0.94 -13.79 -2.66
CA GLU A 21 -2.17 -14.54 -2.35
C GLU A 21 -3.39 -14.06 -3.15
N MET A 22 -3.48 -12.75 -3.41
CA MET A 22 -4.61 -12.16 -4.12
C MET A 22 -4.41 -12.15 -5.65
N THR A 23 -3.16 -12.17 -6.12
CA THR A 23 -2.78 -12.18 -7.55
C THR A 23 -3.55 -13.23 -8.39
N PRO A 24 -3.71 -14.49 -7.96
CA PRO A 24 -4.48 -15.49 -8.70
C PRO A 24 -5.95 -15.13 -8.92
N GLN A 25 -6.53 -14.30 -8.05
CA GLN A 25 -7.94 -13.88 -8.12
C GLN A 25 -8.14 -12.69 -9.07
N TRP A 26 -7.06 -12.01 -9.45
CA TRP A 26 -7.11 -10.73 -10.15
C TRP A 26 -6.73 -10.85 -11.63
N ARG A 27 -7.44 -10.09 -12.49
CA ARG A 27 -7.06 -9.88 -13.89
C ARG A 27 -5.76 -9.08 -13.97
N GLY A 28 -4.97 -9.28 -15.04
CA GLY A 28 -3.62 -8.68 -15.17
C GLY A 28 -3.57 -7.16 -14.97
N SER A 29 -4.50 -6.41 -15.58
CA SER A 29 -4.56 -4.96 -15.43
C SER A 29 -4.86 -4.49 -14.00
N TYR A 30 -5.65 -5.27 -13.24
CA TYR A 30 -5.94 -4.94 -11.84
C TYR A 30 -4.72 -5.24 -10.95
N ARG A 31 -4.02 -6.35 -11.22
CA ARG A 31 -2.75 -6.68 -10.55
C ARG A 31 -1.71 -5.59 -10.72
N GLU A 32 -1.56 -5.06 -11.93
CA GLU A 32 -0.65 -3.95 -12.23
C GLU A 32 -1.07 -2.67 -11.50
N ASN A 33 -2.37 -2.37 -11.46
CA ASN A 33 -2.88 -1.20 -10.75
C ASN A 33 -2.60 -1.29 -9.24
N VAL A 34 -2.92 -2.42 -8.62
CA VAL A 34 -2.66 -2.65 -7.19
C VAL A 34 -1.16 -2.57 -6.91
N ARG A 35 -0.32 -3.16 -7.77
CA ARG A 35 1.14 -3.06 -7.63
C ARG A 35 1.63 -1.63 -7.68
N ALA A 36 1.17 -0.87 -8.67
CA ALA A 36 1.54 0.54 -8.82
C ALA A 36 1.11 1.38 -7.61
N VAL A 37 -0.05 1.09 -7.01
CA VAL A 37 -0.51 1.75 -5.77
C VAL A 37 0.37 1.36 -4.59
N LEU A 38 0.69 0.06 -4.44
CA LEU A 38 1.59 -0.42 -3.40
C LEU A 38 2.97 0.26 -3.49
N ASP A 39 3.60 0.25 -4.67
CA ASP A 39 4.95 0.78 -4.86
C ASP A 39 5.01 2.31 -4.76
N ARG A 40 3.99 3.03 -5.26
CA ARG A 40 4.02 4.50 -5.33
C ARG A 40 3.56 5.18 -4.05
N ASP A 41 2.55 4.61 -3.40
CA ASP A 41 1.80 5.29 -2.34
C ASP A 41 2.00 4.60 -0.98
N LEU A 42 1.92 3.27 -0.90
CA LEU A 42 1.92 2.56 0.38
C LEU A 42 3.33 2.19 0.89
N LEU A 43 4.19 1.62 0.04
CA LEU A 43 5.55 1.19 0.41
C LEU A 43 6.49 2.33 0.82
N PRO A 44 6.50 3.51 0.18
CA PRO A 44 7.37 4.61 0.60
C PRO A 44 7.07 5.13 2.01
N ARG A 45 5.81 5.00 2.46
CA ARG A 45 5.36 5.51 3.76
C ARG A 45 5.36 4.43 4.84
N PHE A 46 4.88 3.24 4.51
CA PHE A 46 4.63 2.17 5.47
C PHE A 46 5.63 1.03 5.37
N GLY A 47 6.40 0.91 4.29
CA GLY A 47 7.22 -0.28 4.00
C GLY A 47 8.16 -0.69 5.13
N THR A 48 8.73 0.28 5.87
CA THR A 48 9.62 0.04 7.02
C THR A 48 8.91 0.00 8.38
N GLN A 49 7.61 0.32 8.42
CA GLN A 49 6.83 0.32 9.64
C GLN A 49 6.28 -1.08 9.95
N PRO A 50 6.28 -1.50 11.23
CA PRO A 50 5.58 -2.71 11.65
C PRO A 50 4.07 -2.59 11.40
N LEU A 51 3.43 -3.65 10.89
CA LEU A 51 2.00 -3.65 10.59
C LEU A 51 1.15 -3.25 11.82
N ALA A 52 1.56 -3.67 13.02
CA ALA A 52 0.89 -3.34 14.29
C ALA A 52 0.86 -1.82 14.61
N ARG A 53 1.71 -1.02 13.98
CA ARG A 53 1.78 0.43 14.18
C ARG A 53 0.88 1.21 13.20
N ILE A 54 0.44 0.58 12.12
CA ILE A 54 -0.40 1.22 11.09
C ILE A 54 -1.83 1.29 11.60
N GLY A 55 -2.15 2.40 12.26
CA GLY A 55 -3.48 2.70 12.76
C GLY A 55 -4.25 3.67 11.87
N LYS A 56 -5.49 3.98 12.25
CA LYS A 56 -6.36 4.94 11.55
C LYS A 56 -5.71 6.30 11.30
N ALA A 57 -4.86 6.76 12.23
CA ALA A 57 -4.15 8.03 12.09
C ALA A 57 -3.17 8.05 10.90
N GLU A 58 -2.39 6.98 10.73
CA GLU A 58 -1.45 6.83 9.62
C GLU A 58 -2.18 6.74 8.27
N VAL A 59 -3.33 6.05 8.23
CA VAL A 59 -4.19 5.99 7.04
C VAL A 59 -4.74 7.37 6.66
N LEU A 60 -5.19 8.16 7.65
CA LEU A 60 -5.67 9.53 7.41
C LEU A 60 -4.53 10.45 6.98
N ALA A 61 -3.32 10.29 7.53
CA ALA A 61 -2.14 11.03 7.13
C ALA A 61 -1.77 10.73 5.67
N LEU A 62 -1.73 9.45 5.27
CA LEU A 62 -1.50 9.06 3.88
C LEU A 62 -2.56 9.69 2.96
N ARG A 63 -3.84 9.68 3.37
CA ARG A 63 -4.92 10.29 2.59
C ARG A 63 -4.68 11.79 2.38
N ALA A 64 -4.23 12.50 3.42
CA ALA A 64 -3.90 13.92 3.34
C ALA A 64 -2.65 14.18 2.47
N GLU A 65 -1.65 13.32 2.53
CA GLU A 65 -0.46 13.38 1.66
C GLU A 65 -0.84 13.14 0.19
N LEU A 66 -1.70 12.15 -0.09
CA LEU A 66 -2.23 11.87 -1.43
C LEU A 66 -3.07 13.04 -1.96
N ALA A 67 -3.84 13.69 -1.09
CA ALA A 67 -4.60 14.90 -1.42
C ALA A 67 -3.73 16.14 -1.62
N GLN A 68 -2.44 16.11 -1.25
CA GLN A 68 -1.50 17.20 -1.48
C GLN A 68 -0.53 16.90 -2.63
N ARG A 69 -0.44 15.64 -3.07
CA ARG A 69 0.47 15.21 -4.13
C ARG A 69 0.05 15.82 -5.48
N PRO A 70 0.89 16.66 -6.11
CA PRO A 70 0.60 17.19 -7.42
C PRO A 70 0.66 16.04 -8.44
N GLY A 71 -0.48 15.73 -9.07
CA GLY A 71 -0.53 14.82 -10.21
C GLY A 71 -0.08 15.51 -11.50
N LYS A 72 0.08 14.72 -12.58
CA LYS A 72 0.50 15.20 -13.92
C LYS A 72 -0.37 16.33 -14.51
N GLN A 73 -1.59 16.55 -14.00
CA GLN A 73 -2.51 17.63 -14.40
C GLN A 73 -3.23 18.25 -13.18
N GLY A 74 -2.57 18.30 -12.02
CA GLY A 74 -3.15 18.81 -10.76
C GLY A 74 -3.32 17.74 -9.69
N THR A 75 -3.75 18.15 -8.51
CA THR A 75 -3.93 17.30 -7.32
C THR A 75 -4.78 16.06 -7.59
N LEU A 76 -4.42 14.90 -7.01
CA LEU A 76 -5.22 13.68 -7.13
C LEU A 76 -6.67 13.92 -6.67
N GLY A 77 -7.64 13.65 -7.55
CA GLY A 77 -9.05 13.82 -7.20
C GLY A 77 -9.54 12.84 -6.11
N PRO A 78 -10.55 13.21 -5.32
CA PRO A 78 -11.03 12.42 -4.18
C PRO A 78 -11.48 10.99 -4.55
N ALA A 79 -12.02 10.80 -5.76
CA ALA A 79 -12.43 9.48 -6.26
C ALA A 79 -11.24 8.53 -6.49
N ARG A 80 -10.04 9.05 -6.80
CA ARG A 80 -8.83 8.24 -6.96
C ARG A 80 -8.22 7.92 -5.60
N ILE A 81 -8.25 8.88 -4.68
CA ILE A 81 -7.77 8.71 -3.30
C ILE A 81 -8.57 7.64 -2.56
N ASN A 82 -9.89 7.58 -2.73
CA ASN A 82 -10.73 6.54 -2.10
C ASN A 82 -10.54 5.13 -2.67
N LYS A 83 -9.87 5.00 -3.83
CA LYS A 83 -9.59 3.71 -4.48
C LYS A 83 -8.19 3.17 -4.15
N ILE A 84 -7.41 3.94 -3.39
CA ILE A 84 -6.10 3.58 -2.85
C ILE A 84 -6.32 3.08 -1.42
#